data_AF-A0A6V7Y676-F1
#
_entry.id   AF-A0A6V7Y676-F1
#
_cell.length_a   1.000
_cell.length_b   1.000
_cell.length_c   1.000
_cell.angle_alpha   90.00
_cell.angle_beta   90.00
_cell.angle_gamma   90.00
#
_symmetry.space_group_name_H-M   'P 1'
#
loop_
_entity.id
_entity.type
_entity.pdbx_description
1 polymer ?
#
loop_
_entity_poly.entity_id
_entity_poly.type
_entity_poly.pdbx_seq_one_letter_code
_entity_poly.pdbx_strand_id
1 'polypeptide(L)'
;MDFVSLLSKIQILLPFFVFILPGPGTIPRIVCAFVQLIPIGGGLNVFTLMFIIGIDRMLGIFFPIWYSMKSVKNYVKKLYLISLIYPLVFVAYVIRSLIQDPFLQVQCFSQDLMGVDGRSLIVGAQLVFNLLTLACYVLMFFKLIYDQKTGKSKFC
;
A
#
# COMPACT_ATOMS: atom_id res chain seq x y z
N MET A 1 1.77 23.33 -15.33
CA MET A 1 1.33 23.32 -13.92
C MET A 1 0.93 21.90 -13.59
N ASP A 2 1.80 21.20 -12.88
CA ASP A 2 1.79 19.75 -12.86
C ASP A 2 0.60 19.20 -12.08
N PHE A 3 -0.21 18.38 -12.74
CA PHE A 3 -1.36 17.69 -12.19
C PHE A 3 -1.00 16.95 -10.87
N VAL A 4 0.24 16.47 -10.76
CA VAL A 4 0.81 15.82 -9.58
C VAL A 4 1.00 16.79 -8.41
N SER A 5 1.41 18.05 -8.67
CA SER A 5 1.58 19.09 -7.65
C SER A 5 0.23 19.62 -7.14
N LEU A 6 -0.78 19.63 -8.01
CA LEU A 6 -2.15 19.96 -7.61
C LEU A 6 -2.75 18.83 -6.75
N LEU A 7 -2.57 17.57 -7.16
CA LEU A 7 -3.03 16.40 -6.42
C LEU A 7 -2.39 16.30 -5.03
N SER A 8 -1.08 16.53 -4.89
CA SER A 8 -0.41 16.46 -3.59
C SER A 8 -0.91 17.54 -2.62
N LYS A 9 -1.17 18.76 -3.12
CA LYS A 9 -1.75 19.85 -2.33
C LYS A 9 -3.19 19.53 -1.91
N ILE A 10 -4.01 19.01 -2.83
CA ILE A 10 -5.38 18.58 -2.52
C ILE A 10 -5.37 17.44 -1.49
N GLN A 11 -4.46 16.48 -1.61
CA GLN A 11 -4.37 15.32 -0.73
C GLN A 11 -4.00 15.68 0.72
N ILE A 12 -3.26 16.77 0.94
CA ILE A 12 -2.94 17.29 2.28
C ILE A 12 -4.08 18.18 2.81
N LEU A 13 -4.72 18.97 1.94
CA LEU A 13 -5.75 19.93 2.32
C LEU A 13 -7.06 19.25 2.72
N LEU A 14 -7.42 18.14 2.06
CA LEU A 14 -8.70 17.44 2.24
C LEU A 14 -8.90 16.83 3.64
N PRO A 15 -7.94 16.07 4.21
CA PRO A 15 -8.05 15.62 5.60
C PRO A 15 -8.00 16.81 6.59
N PHE A 16 -7.23 17.87 6.29
CA PHE A 16 -7.18 19.07 7.13
C PHE A 16 -8.55 19.77 7.23
N PHE A 17 -9.26 19.95 6.12
CA PHE A 17 -10.58 20.58 6.12
C PHE A 17 -11.65 19.71 6.81
N VAL A 18 -11.59 18.38 6.67
CA VAL A 18 -12.59 17.47 7.25
C VAL A 18 -12.36 17.22 8.75
N PHE A 19 -11.12 17.30 9.24
CA PHE A 19 -10.82 17.16 10.68
C PHE A 19 -10.90 18.47 11.47
N ILE A 20 -10.80 19.65 10.84
CA ILE A 20 -10.73 20.95 11.55
C ILE A 20 -12.01 21.81 11.39
N LEU A 21 -12.76 21.74 10.28
CA LEU A 21 -13.96 22.59 10.12
C LEU A 21 -15.20 22.11 10.89
N PRO A 22 -15.54 20.81 10.92
CA PRO A 22 -16.49 20.34 11.90
C PRO A 22 -15.68 20.12 13.19
N GLY A 23 -16.14 20.68 14.32
CA GLY A 23 -15.65 20.26 15.64
C GLY A 23 -15.99 18.77 15.91
N PRO A 24 -16.41 18.36 17.11
CA PRO A 24 -16.85 16.98 17.37
C PRO A 24 -18.19 16.61 16.67
N GLY A 25 -18.48 17.25 15.54
CA GLY A 25 -19.66 17.05 14.71
C GLY A 25 -19.54 15.77 13.88
N THR A 26 -20.57 14.96 13.97
CA THR A 26 -20.73 13.73 13.20
C THR A 26 -21.00 14.06 11.73
N ILE A 27 -20.26 13.43 10.81
CA ILE A 27 -20.33 13.67 9.36
C ILE A 27 -21.01 12.46 8.72
N PRO A 28 -21.81 12.62 7.66
CA PRO A 28 -22.37 11.46 6.94
C PRO A 28 -21.24 10.55 6.42
N ARG A 29 -21.42 9.24 6.61
CA ARG A 29 -20.46 8.19 6.21
C ARG A 29 -19.99 8.31 4.77
N ILE A 30 -20.84 8.77 3.86
CA ILE A 30 -20.48 8.98 2.44
C ILE A 30 -19.37 10.00 2.24
N VAL A 31 -19.47 11.16 2.90
CA VAL A 31 -18.45 12.22 2.83
C VAL A 31 -17.17 11.72 3.48
N CYS A 32 -17.29 11.02 4.60
CA CYS A 32 -16.16 10.40 5.25
C CYS A 32 -15.41 9.42 4.36
N ALA A 33 -16.14 8.57 3.66
CA ALA A 33 -15.55 7.57 2.77
C ALA A 33 -14.79 8.22 1.63
N PHE A 34 -15.34 9.25 0.97
CA PHE A 34 -14.63 9.96 -0.09
C PHE A 34 -13.31 10.58 0.38
N VAL A 35 -13.33 11.18 1.58
CA VAL A 35 -12.16 11.84 2.17
C VAL A 35 -11.08 10.83 2.55
N GLN A 36 -11.48 9.68 3.11
CA GLN A 36 -10.55 8.66 3.61
C GLN A 36 -10.09 7.66 2.54
N LEU A 37 -10.84 7.51 1.44
CA LEU A 37 -10.50 6.55 0.39
C LEU A 37 -9.12 6.83 -0.22
N ILE A 38 -8.80 8.10 -0.44
CA ILE A 38 -7.53 8.53 -1.04
C ILE A 38 -6.34 8.27 -0.09
N PRO A 39 -6.31 8.77 1.15
CA PRO A 39 -5.16 8.55 2.04
C PRO A 39 -5.00 7.08 2.45
N ILE A 40 -6.10 6.37 2.75
CA ILE A 40 -6.01 4.97 3.16
C ILE A 40 -5.70 4.08 1.94
N GLY A 41 -6.43 4.23 0.84
CA GLY A 41 -6.18 3.46 -0.39
C GLY A 41 -4.77 3.71 -0.95
N GLY A 42 -4.31 4.96 -0.92
CA GLY A 42 -2.94 5.32 -1.29
C GLY A 42 -1.90 4.66 -0.37
N GLY A 43 -2.10 4.72 0.94
CA GLY A 43 -1.22 4.06 1.92
C GLY A 43 -1.12 2.54 1.71
N LEU A 44 -2.25 1.88 1.48
CA LEU A 44 -2.28 0.42 1.23
C LEU A 44 -1.52 0.03 -0.05
N ASN A 45 -1.62 0.86 -1.10
CA ASN A 45 -0.86 0.64 -2.33
C ASN A 45 0.66 0.82 -2.11
N VAL A 46 1.08 1.75 -1.24
CA VAL A 46 2.50 1.93 -0.92
C VAL A 46 3.10 0.69 -0.26
N PHE A 47 2.38 0.05 0.68
CA PHE A 47 2.87 -1.17 1.34
C PHE A 47 3.06 -2.34 0.36
N THR A 48 2.11 -2.55 -0.56
CA THR A 48 2.24 -3.63 -1.56
C THR A 48 3.32 -3.34 -2.58
N LEU A 49 3.48 -2.08 -3.00
CA LEU A 49 4.57 -1.69 -3.89
C LEU A 49 5.94 -1.87 -3.24
N MET A 50 6.08 -1.50 -1.96
CA MET A 50 7.33 -1.68 -1.23
C MET A 50 7.73 -3.16 -1.15
N PHE A 51 6.76 -4.05 -0.91
CA PHE A 51 6.99 -5.50 -0.93
C PHE A 51 7.44 -6.00 -2.31
N ILE A 52 6.76 -5.59 -3.39
CA ILE A 52 7.12 -5.98 -4.77
C ILE A 52 8.54 -5.53 -5.13
N ILE A 53 8.91 -4.31 -4.76
CA ILE A 53 10.27 -3.80 -4.98
C ILE A 53 11.29 -4.67 -4.23
N GLY A 54 10.98 -5.07 -2.99
CA GLY A 54 11.80 -6.01 -2.24
C GLY A 54 11.99 -7.35 -2.96
N ILE A 55 10.92 -7.93 -3.50
CA ILE A 55 10.96 -9.18 -4.26
C ILE A 55 11.75 -9.04 -5.58
N ASP A 56 11.57 -7.93 -6.31
CA ASP A 56 12.32 -7.65 -7.54
C ASP A 56 13.83 -7.62 -7.28
N ARG A 57 14.26 -6.91 -6.23
CA ARG A 57 15.66 -6.86 -5.82
C ARG A 57 16.18 -8.21 -5.37
N MET A 58 15.40 -8.97 -4.62
CA MET A 58 15.77 -10.31 -4.18
C MET A 58 16.01 -11.22 -5.39
N LEU A 59 15.11 -11.24 -6.36
CA LEU A 59 15.28 -12.07 -7.56
C LEU A 59 16.49 -11.67 -8.40
N GLY A 60 16.79 -10.37 -8.50
CA GLY A 60 18.00 -9.88 -9.18
C GLY A 60 19.30 -10.36 -8.53
N ILE A 61 19.35 -10.42 -7.19
CA ILE A 61 20.54 -10.87 -6.44
C ILE A 61 20.69 -12.40 -6.47
N PHE A 62 19.59 -13.14 -6.29
CA PHE A 62 19.64 -14.61 -6.23
C PHE A 62 19.73 -15.26 -7.62
N PHE A 63 19.10 -14.69 -8.64
CA PHE A 63 19.00 -15.27 -9.98
C PHE A 63 19.29 -14.24 -11.10
N PRO A 64 20.50 -13.66 -11.15
CA PRO A 64 20.84 -12.59 -12.08
C PRO A 64 20.70 -12.99 -13.56
N ILE A 65 21.10 -14.22 -13.92
CA ILE A 65 21.03 -14.72 -15.30
C ILE A 65 19.57 -14.84 -15.77
N TRP A 66 18.71 -15.46 -14.94
CA TRP A 66 17.30 -15.60 -15.27
C TRP A 66 16.57 -14.24 -15.32
N TYR A 67 16.91 -13.35 -14.40
CA TYR A 67 16.36 -11.99 -14.36
C TYR A 67 16.74 -11.19 -15.61
N SER A 68 18.01 -11.28 -16.06
CA SER A 68 18.49 -10.59 -17.26
C SER A 68 17.89 -11.11 -18.56
N MET A 69 17.56 -12.41 -18.63
CA MET A 69 16.95 -13.00 -19.83
C MET A 69 15.45 -12.67 -19.97
N LYS A 70 14.79 -12.24 -18.90
CA LYS A 70 13.34 -12.03 -18.90
C LYS A 70 13.01 -10.61 -19.33
N SER A 71 11.95 -10.45 -20.14
CA SER A 71 11.43 -9.13 -20.49
C SER A 71 10.87 -8.43 -19.24
N VAL A 72 11.66 -7.49 -18.70
CA VAL A 72 11.39 -6.72 -17.48
C VAL A 72 9.99 -6.08 -17.54
N LYS A 73 9.57 -5.58 -18.72
CA LYS A 73 8.27 -4.91 -18.90
C LYS A 73 7.08 -5.82 -18.57
N ASN A 74 7.06 -7.06 -19.07
CA ASN A 74 5.94 -7.98 -18.86
C ASN A 74 5.90 -8.52 -17.43
N TYR A 75 7.06 -8.74 -16.83
CA TYR A 75 7.18 -9.21 -15.46
C TYR A 75 6.71 -8.14 -14.45
N VAL A 76 7.23 -6.91 -14.56
CA VAL A 76 6.85 -5.80 -13.70
C VAL A 76 5.37 -5.46 -13.84
N LYS A 77 4.81 -5.51 -15.06
CA LYS A 77 3.37 -5.31 -15.27
C LYS A 77 2.53 -6.35 -14.52
N LYS A 78 2.91 -7.63 -14.55
CA LYS A 78 2.21 -8.69 -13.82
C LYS A 78 2.29 -8.50 -12.31
N LEU A 79 3.46 -8.17 -11.79
CA LEU A 79 3.63 -7.86 -10.36
C LEU A 79 2.77 -6.68 -9.94
N TYR A 80 2.80 -5.58 -10.70
CA TYR A 80 2.01 -4.39 -10.39
C TYR A 80 0.50 -4.68 -10.41
N LEU A 81 0.04 -5.52 -11.34
CA LEU A 81 -1.36 -5.95 -11.38
C LEU A 81 -1.75 -6.72 -10.10
N ILE A 82 -0.84 -7.53 -9.56
CA ILE A 82 -1.05 -8.25 -8.30
C ILE A 82 -1.09 -7.28 -7.12
N SER A 83 -0.26 -6.23 -7.07
CA SER A 83 -0.34 -5.23 -5.99
C SER A 83 -1.68 -4.49 -5.93
N LEU A 84 -2.40 -4.39 -7.05
CA LEU A 84 -3.70 -3.71 -7.09
C LEU A 84 -4.82 -4.52 -6.44
N ILE A 85 -4.64 -5.82 -6.22
CA ILE A 85 -5.66 -6.67 -5.57
C ILE A 85 -5.95 -6.16 -4.15
N TYR A 86 -4.91 -5.79 -3.41
CA TYR A 86 -5.04 -5.33 -2.03
C TYR A 86 -5.85 -4.03 -1.86
N PRO A 87 -5.53 -2.92 -2.57
CA PRO A 87 -6.35 -1.71 -2.51
C PRO A 87 -7.76 -1.94 -3.08
N LEU A 88 -7.95 -2.85 -4.05
CA LEU A 88 -9.29 -3.19 -4.56
C LEU A 88 -10.16 -3.86 -3.48
N VAL A 89 -9.60 -4.78 -2.69
CA VAL A 89 -10.32 -5.41 -1.57
C VAL A 89 -10.74 -4.35 -0.55
N PHE A 90 -9.88 -3.40 -0.21
CA PHE A 90 -10.22 -2.29 0.67
C PHE A 90 -11.37 -1.44 0.11
N VAL A 91 -11.31 -1.05 -1.17
CA VAL A 91 -12.38 -0.28 -1.82
C VAL A 91 -13.71 -1.04 -1.77
N ALA A 92 -13.69 -2.36 -1.99
CA ALA A 92 -14.89 -3.19 -1.91
C ALA A 92 -15.52 -3.20 -0.50
N TYR A 93 -14.71 -3.25 0.57
CA TYR A 93 -15.19 -3.13 1.95
C TYR A 93 -15.84 -1.77 2.20
N VAL A 94 -15.25 -0.68 1.71
CA VAL A 94 -15.80 0.67 1.84
C VAL A 94 -17.14 0.78 1.10
N ILE A 95 -17.23 0.26 -0.12
CA ILE A 95 -18.49 0.25 -0.90
C ILE A 95 -19.57 -0.54 -0.17
N ARG A 96 -19.25 -1.71 0.40
CA ARG A 96 -20.20 -2.51 1.17
C ARG A 96 -20.76 -1.73 2.37
N SER A 97 -19.88 -1.04 3.11
CA SER A 97 -20.26 -0.20 4.25
C SER A 97 -21.13 1.00 3.85
N LEU A 98 -20.90 1.55 2.66
CA LEU A 98 -21.71 2.64 2.09
C LEU A 98 -23.11 2.19 1.66
N ILE A 99 -23.26 0.97 1.14
CA ILE A 99 -24.58 0.43 0.75
C ILE A 99 -25.44 0.17 1.98
N GLN A 100 -24.83 -0.27 3.08
CA GLN A 100 -25.55 -0.66 4.28
C GLN A 100 -26.19 0.54 4.99
N ASP A 101 -25.43 1.64 5.19
CA ASP A 101 -25.95 2.87 5.82
C ASP A 101 -25.21 4.15 5.33
N PRO A 102 -25.64 4.78 4.21
CA PRO A 102 -24.91 5.90 3.61
C PRO A 102 -25.00 7.22 4.38
N PHE A 103 -26.11 7.44 5.09
CA PHE A 103 -26.41 8.69 5.82
C PHE A 103 -26.18 8.60 7.33
N LEU A 104 -25.66 7.47 7.82
CA LEU A 104 -25.30 7.34 9.22
C LEU A 104 -24.25 8.39 9.55
N GLN A 105 -24.54 9.22 10.55
CA GLN A 105 -23.58 10.20 11.01
C GLN A 105 -22.55 9.50 11.88
N VAL A 106 -21.29 9.53 11.45
CA VAL A 106 -20.18 8.87 12.12
C VAL A 106 -19.11 9.89 12.47
N GLN A 107 -18.31 9.59 13.49
CA GLN A 107 -17.05 10.27 13.64
C GLN A 107 -16.14 9.78 12.51
N CYS A 108 -15.41 10.70 11.87
CA CYS A 108 -14.63 10.34 10.69
C CYS A 108 -13.35 9.58 11.04
N PHE A 109 -13.49 8.38 11.61
CA PHE A 109 -12.42 7.45 11.91
C PHE A 109 -12.46 6.25 10.97
N SER A 110 -11.29 5.70 10.66
CA SER A 110 -11.16 4.50 9.82
C SER A 110 -11.87 3.27 10.39
N GLN A 111 -12.15 3.27 11.70
CA GLN A 111 -12.90 2.22 12.41
C GLN A 111 -14.38 2.17 12.00
N ASP A 112 -15.01 3.33 11.85
CA ASP A 112 -16.44 3.45 11.54
C ASP A 112 -16.76 3.17 10.07
N LEU A 113 -15.74 3.20 9.21
CA LEU A 113 -15.84 2.92 7.78
C LEU A 113 -15.81 1.41 7.48
N MET A 114 -15.00 0.65 8.22
CA MET A 114 -14.71 -0.75 7.91
C MET A 114 -15.25 -1.74 8.95
N GLY A 115 -15.72 -1.24 10.08
CA GLY A 115 -16.07 -2.06 11.23
C GLY A 115 -14.84 -2.65 11.93
N VAL A 116 -15.09 -3.29 13.07
CA VAL A 116 -14.04 -3.90 13.90
C VAL A 116 -13.30 -5.01 13.14
N ASP A 117 -14.04 -5.82 12.36
CA ASP A 117 -13.50 -6.94 11.58
C ASP A 117 -12.65 -6.47 10.39
N GLY A 118 -13.06 -5.40 9.69
CA GLY A 118 -12.30 -4.87 8.57
C GLY A 118 -10.97 -4.25 9.01
N ARG A 119 -10.96 -3.59 10.18
CA ARG A 119 -9.73 -3.02 10.75
C ARG A 119 -8.71 -4.08 11.13
N SER A 120 -9.14 -5.14 11.83
CA SER A 120 -8.22 -6.20 12.26
C SER A 120 -7.59 -6.89 11.06
N LEU A 121 -8.36 -7.12 9.99
CA LEU A 121 -7.88 -7.69 8.73
C LEU A 121 -6.82 -6.80 8.06
N ILE A 122 -7.04 -5.49 7.94
CA ILE A 122 -6.11 -4.59 7.26
C ILE A 122 -4.83 -4.38 8.07
N VAL A 123 -4.96 -4.20 9.39
CA VAL A 123 -3.80 -4.08 10.27
C VAL A 123 -2.98 -5.38 10.26
N GLY A 124 -3.66 -6.53 10.30
CA GLY A 124 -3.03 -7.84 10.19
C GLY A 124 -2.31 -8.02 8.84
N ALA A 125 -2.97 -7.70 7.74
CA ALA A 125 -2.36 -7.79 6.41
C ALA A 125 -1.15 -6.84 6.26
N GLN A 126 -1.24 -5.62 6.78
CA GLN A 126 -0.12 -4.66 6.77
C GLN A 126 1.06 -5.17 7.59
N LEU A 127 0.80 -5.75 8.76
CA LEU A 127 1.85 -6.39 9.57
C LEU A 127 2.52 -7.53 8.80
N VAL A 128 1.74 -8.38 8.13
CA VAL A 128 2.26 -9.48 7.29
C VAL A 128 3.13 -8.95 6.16
N PHE A 129 2.68 -7.94 5.40
CA PHE A 129 3.48 -7.34 4.32
C PHE A 129 4.79 -6.72 4.84
N ASN A 130 4.74 -6.04 5.98
CA ASN A 130 5.94 -5.46 6.59
C ASN A 130 6.93 -6.55 7.03
N LEU A 131 6.45 -7.63 7.66
CA LEU A 131 7.29 -8.75 8.07
C LEU A 131 7.91 -9.47 6.86
N LEU A 132 7.13 -9.71 5.81
CA LEU A 132 7.64 -10.31 4.56
C LEU A 132 8.69 -9.43 3.89
N THR A 133 8.44 -8.12 3.86
CA THR A 133 9.39 -7.14 3.30
C THR A 133 10.69 -7.14 4.10
N LEU A 134 10.60 -7.10 5.44
CA LEU A 134 11.75 -7.19 6.32
C LEU A 134 12.54 -8.49 6.10
N ALA A 135 11.85 -9.62 6.00
CA ALA A 135 12.47 -10.91 5.72
C ALA A 135 13.22 -10.90 4.38
N CYS A 136 12.65 -10.32 3.32
CA CYS A 136 13.33 -10.16 2.03
C CYS A 136 14.62 -9.34 2.17
N TYR A 137 14.57 -8.21 2.88
CA TYR A 137 15.74 -7.37 3.11
C TYR A 137 16.83 -8.06 3.92
N VAL A 138 16.47 -8.80 4.96
CA VAL A 138 17.41 -9.58 5.78
C VAL A 138 18.09 -10.67 4.95
N LEU A 139 17.34 -11.39 4.12
CA LEU A 139 17.90 -12.41 3.22
C LEU A 139 18.86 -11.80 2.19
N MET A 140 18.49 -10.68 1.58
CA MET A 140 19.37 -9.95 0.67
C MET A 140 20.66 -9.51 1.36
N PHE A 141 20.58 -8.99 2.58
CA PHE A 141 21.74 -8.54 3.34
C PHE A 141 22.72 -9.69 3.63
N PHE A 142 22.22 -10.84 4.11
CA PHE A 142 23.06 -12.01 4.34
C PHE A 142 23.71 -12.52 3.05
N LYS A 143 22.96 -12.54 1.94
CA LYS A 143 23.47 -12.97 0.64
C LYS A 143 24.60 -12.05 0.15
N LEU A 144 24.44 -10.73 0.29
CA LEU A 144 25.48 -9.76 -0.09
C LEU A 144 26.76 -9.92 0.75
N ILE A 145 26.65 -10.12 2.06
CA ILE A 145 27.82 -10.39 2.92
C ILE A 145 28.52 -11.69 2.50
N TYR A 146 27.74 -12.72 2.19
CA TYR A 146 28.30 -14.00 1.74
C TYR A 146 29.06 -13.87 0.42
N ASP A 147 28.50 -13.14 -0.55
CA ASP A 147 29.13 -12.94 -1.87
C ASP A 147 30.38 -12.04 -1.79
N GLN A 148 30.42 -11.08 -0.87
CA GLN A 148 31.65 -10.33 -0.56
C GLN A 148 32.74 -11.23 0.00
N LYS A 149 32.42 -12.11 0.97
CA LYS A 149 33.39 -13.02 1.58
C LYS A 149 33.91 -14.08 0.61
N THR A 150 33.09 -14.54 -0.32
CA THR A 150 33.47 -15.56 -1.31
C THR A 150 34.16 -14.97 -2.55
N GLY A 151 34.37 -13.65 -2.62
CA GLY A 151 35.10 -13.01 -3.72
C GLY A 151 34.38 -13.07 -5.08
N LYS A 152 33.10 -13.47 -5.11
CA LYS A 152 32.29 -13.54 -6.34
C LYS A 152 31.87 -12.17 -6.87
N SER A 153 32.16 -11.09 -6.15
CA SER A 153 31.90 -9.70 -6.56
C SER A 153 32.72 -9.21 -7.76
N LYS A 154 33.60 -10.04 -8.37
CA LYS A 154 34.43 -9.65 -9.52
C LYS A 154 33.84 -9.97 -10.91
N PHE A 155 32.63 -10.54 -10.99
CA PHE A 155 31.95 -10.77 -12.27
C PHE A 155 30.69 -9.92 -12.37
N CYS A 156 30.88 -8.62 -12.55
CA CYS A 156 29.97 -7.72 -13.24
C CYS A 156 30.80 -6.86 -14.19
#